data_AF-A0A523DP20-F1
#
_entry.id   AF-A0A523DP20-F1
#
_cell.length_a   1.000
_cell.length_b   1.000
_cell.length_c   1.000
_cell.angle_alpha   90.00
_cell.angle_beta   90.00
_cell.angle_gamma   90.00
#
_symmetry.space_group_name_H-M   'P 1'
#
loop_
_entity.id
_entity.type
_entity.pdbx_description
1 polymer ?
#
loop_
_entity_poly.entity_id
_entity_poly.type
_entity_poly.pdbx_seq_one_letter_code
_entity_poly.pdbx_strand_id
1 'polypeptide(L)'
;MPEAGGEGMIPAERLEAVRAELRARGYLDSPLQRFLLRDVLRRQVSRARAVCSIGVRVGLLGGPLVGLPVAAATFAVAGGQGGWTGLALLALLLSTAFGLVLGVLELLTALVLTMPWLQRTPGRASRLAVRGAVVVSGLGVVYLALWWRARRGELGAAGWLDSLSLLLITILALGLVRLTTAAGTLLVAQAAVARKAPGPARPRGRLLPLALVLAAAASTVVFLRWPVPAAPPPVVERSPVAGRLLVLGIDGLGAAGVKAVQRRHLMPELEDLMSHAAIRRLAPAAGSSPPAVWTSYATGQDPSGHGVEGAEWNSLAGVPAPRQAGALVTALAQTVDALLPLGRPLARRRPVSALIRRAPAVWEILAEQGMPVAVSHWWA
;
A
#
# COMPACT_ATOMS: atom_id res chain seq x y z
N MET A 1 28.48 -6.22 -58.96
CA MET A 1 27.33 -7.04 -58.53
C MET A 1 27.56 -8.47 -58.99
N PRO A 2 27.12 -9.52 -58.28
CA PRO A 2 26.55 -9.65 -56.91
C PRO A 2 27.53 -10.51 -56.03
N GLU A 3 27.35 -10.92 -54.78
CA GLU A 3 26.20 -11.17 -53.91
C GLU A 3 26.48 -10.72 -52.46
N ALA A 4 25.44 -10.14 -51.86
CA ALA A 4 25.29 -9.99 -50.42
C ALA A 4 24.70 -11.28 -49.85
N GLY A 5 25.16 -11.71 -48.67
CA GLY A 5 24.46 -12.78 -47.94
C GLY A 5 25.34 -13.47 -46.90
N GLY A 6 25.21 -13.06 -45.63
CA GLY A 6 25.91 -13.72 -44.54
C GLY A 6 25.70 -13.03 -43.20
N GLU A 7 24.44 -12.83 -42.81
CA GLU A 7 24.08 -12.39 -41.46
C GLU A 7 24.65 -13.35 -40.40
N GLY A 8 25.66 -12.90 -39.67
CA GLY A 8 25.69 -12.88 -38.21
C GLY A 8 25.38 -14.16 -37.40
N MET A 9 25.40 -15.37 -37.97
CA MET A 9 25.32 -16.60 -37.17
C MET A 9 26.63 -16.82 -36.43
N ILE A 10 26.56 -16.79 -35.10
CA ILE A 10 27.64 -17.25 -34.24
C ILE A 10 27.79 -18.76 -34.51
N PRO A 11 28.99 -19.26 -34.85
CA PRO A 11 29.22 -20.71 -35.01
C PRO A 11 28.75 -21.44 -33.75
N ALA A 12 28.02 -22.55 -33.92
CA ALA A 12 27.42 -23.30 -32.80
C ALA A 12 28.46 -23.65 -31.72
N GLU A 13 29.67 -24.02 -32.14
CA GLU A 13 30.81 -24.28 -31.27
C GLU A 13 31.20 -23.07 -30.40
N ARG A 14 31.11 -21.85 -30.94
CA ARG A 14 31.44 -20.63 -30.21
C ARG A 14 30.34 -20.28 -29.19
N LEU A 15 29.09 -20.62 -29.49
CA LEU A 15 27.97 -20.47 -28.55
C LEU A 15 28.05 -21.51 -27.42
N GLU A 16 28.44 -22.73 -27.75
CA GLU A 16 28.65 -23.82 -26.79
C GLU A 16 29.86 -23.56 -25.89
N ALA A 17 30.95 -23.04 -26.44
CA ALA A 17 32.11 -22.60 -25.67
C ALA A 17 31.71 -21.49 -24.67
N VAL A 18 30.92 -20.50 -25.09
CA VAL A 18 30.42 -19.46 -24.18
C VAL A 18 29.49 -20.04 -23.12
N ARG A 19 28.63 -21.01 -23.45
CA ARG A 19 27.76 -21.68 -22.47
C ARG A 19 28.54 -22.55 -21.49
N ALA A 20 29.56 -23.27 -21.96
CA ALA A 20 30.45 -24.08 -21.14
C ALA A 20 31.26 -23.19 -20.19
N GLU A 21 31.79 -22.07 -20.67
CA GLU A 21 32.50 -21.07 -19.88
C GLU A 21 31.58 -20.45 -18.80
N LEU A 22 30.32 -20.17 -19.13
CA LEU A 22 29.33 -19.64 -18.18
C LEU A 22 28.89 -20.70 -17.14
N ARG A 23 28.78 -21.98 -17.51
CA ARG A 23 28.53 -23.08 -16.55
C ARG A 23 29.73 -23.31 -15.63
N ALA A 24 30.94 -23.40 -16.19
CA ALA A 24 32.16 -23.61 -15.41
C ALA A 24 32.42 -22.48 -14.40
N ARG A 25 31.93 -21.27 -14.68
CA ARG A 25 32.02 -20.11 -13.79
C ARG A 25 30.83 -19.94 -12.84
N GLY A 26 29.91 -20.91 -12.79
CA GLY A 26 28.76 -20.95 -11.86
C GLY A 26 27.62 -19.99 -12.18
N TYR A 27 27.57 -19.44 -13.41
CA TYR A 27 26.60 -18.43 -13.82
C TYR A 27 25.29 -19.01 -14.37
N LEU A 28 25.25 -20.30 -14.72
CA LEU A 28 24.08 -20.98 -15.29
C LEU A 28 23.44 -22.01 -14.35
N ASP A 29 23.92 -22.11 -13.12
CA ASP A 29 23.50 -23.17 -12.19
C ASP A 29 22.08 -22.94 -11.67
N SER A 30 21.60 -21.69 -11.63
CA SER A 30 20.23 -21.40 -11.19
C SER A 30 19.24 -21.24 -12.37
N PRO A 31 18.06 -21.90 -12.35
CA PRO A 31 17.01 -21.72 -13.35
C PRO A 31 16.52 -20.26 -13.43
N LEU A 32 16.54 -19.56 -12.29
CA LEU A 32 16.05 -18.19 -12.14
C LEU A 32 16.93 -17.19 -12.88
N GLN A 33 18.26 -17.32 -12.79
CA GLN A 33 19.19 -16.48 -13.57
C GLN A 33 19.06 -16.73 -15.07
N ARG A 34 18.85 -17.99 -15.50
CA ARG A 34 18.60 -18.32 -16.90
C ARG A 34 17.35 -17.64 -17.46
N PHE A 35 16.27 -17.61 -16.69
CA PHE A 35 15.04 -16.92 -17.07
C PHE A 35 15.25 -15.41 -17.21
N LEU A 36 15.89 -14.78 -16.21
CA LEU A 36 16.15 -13.34 -16.23
C LEU A 36 17.07 -12.93 -17.40
N LEU A 37 18.12 -13.71 -17.67
CA LEU A 37 19.17 -13.38 -18.65
C LEU A 37 18.86 -13.79 -20.09
N ARG A 38 17.72 -14.45 -20.35
CA ARG A 38 17.39 -15.05 -21.66
C ARG A 38 17.48 -14.07 -22.83
N ASP A 39 17.07 -12.81 -22.65
CA ASP A 39 17.02 -11.83 -23.75
C ASP A 39 18.35 -11.09 -23.92
N VAL A 40 19.12 -10.97 -22.83
CA VAL A 40 20.43 -10.33 -22.82
C VAL A 40 21.47 -11.21 -23.50
N LEU A 41 21.31 -12.53 -23.40
CA LEU A 41 22.14 -13.50 -24.11
C LEU A 41 21.88 -13.50 -25.63
N ARG A 42 20.77 -12.90 -26.10
CA ARG A 42 20.51 -12.71 -27.54
C ARG A 42 21.21 -11.43 -27.99
N ARG A 43 22.24 -11.55 -28.83
CA ARG A 43 23.15 -10.46 -29.26
C ARG A 43 22.50 -9.24 -29.97
N GLN A 44 21.21 -9.26 -30.26
CA GLN A 44 20.53 -8.26 -31.10
C GLN A 44 19.56 -7.33 -30.35
N VAL A 45 19.51 -7.35 -29.02
CA VAL A 45 18.53 -6.56 -28.26
C VAL A 45 19.12 -5.19 -27.86
N SER A 46 18.37 -4.11 -28.10
CA SER A 46 18.77 -2.76 -27.67
C SER A 46 18.88 -2.67 -26.15
N ARG A 47 19.77 -1.81 -25.64
CA ARG A 47 19.99 -1.63 -24.19
C ARG A 47 18.70 -1.31 -23.44
N ALA A 48 17.87 -0.44 -24.00
CA ALA A 48 16.58 -0.08 -23.42
C ALA A 48 15.65 -1.30 -23.30
N ARG A 49 15.54 -2.12 -24.36
CA ARG A 49 14.70 -3.32 -24.35
C ARG A 49 15.23 -4.37 -23.37
N ALA A 50 16.54 -4.53 -23.24
CA ALA A 50 17.14 -5.40 -22.23
C ALA A 50 16.79 -4.95 -20.81
N VAL A 51 16.95 -3.66 -20.49
CA VAL A 51 16.63 -3.08 -19.18
C VAL A 51 15.13 -3.21 -18.86
N CYS A 52 14.26 -2.91 -19.82
CA CYS A 52 12.81 -3.09 -19.66
C CYS A 52 12.42 -4.56 -19.45
N SER A 53 13.00 -5.49 -20.22
CA SER A 53 12.69 -6.92 -20.10
C SER A 53 12.99 -7.48 -18.70
N ILE A 54 14.04 -6.97 -18.06
CA ILE A 54 14.43 -7.39 -16.71
C ILE A 54 13.46 -6.85 -15.70
N GLY A 55 13.11 -5.56 -15.77
CA GLY A 55 12.10 -4.97 -14.89
C GLY A 55 10.78 -5.73 -14.97
N VAL A 56 10.30 -6.04 -16.18
CA VAL A 56 9.07 -6.82 -16.39
C VAL A 56 9.18 -8.23 -15.80
N ARG A 57 10.27 -8.95 -16.05
CA ARG A 57 10.45 -10.32 -15.52
C ARG A 57 10.59 -10.37 -14.01
N VAL A 58 11.29 -9.39 -13.43
CA VAL A 58 11.40 -9.24 -11.98
C VAL A 58 10.04 -8.91 -11.38
N GLY A 59 9.24 -8.06 -12.02
CA GLY A 59 7.87 -7.81 -11.59
C GLY A 59 6.98 -9.05 -11.68
N LEU A 60 7.04 -9.81 -12.78
CA LEU A 60 6.24 -11.01 -12.99
C LEU A 60 6.58 -12.16 -12.03
N LEU A 61 7.85 -12.29 -11.62
CA LEU A 61 8.27 -13.31 -10.66
C LEU A 61 8.13 -12.82 -9.21
N GLY A 62 8.61 -11.62 -8.94
CA GLY A 62 8.61 -11.01 -7.61
C GLY A 62 7.21 -10.67 -7.12
N GLY A 63 6.31 -10.30 -8.03
CA GLY A 63 4.92 -10.01 -7.72
C GLY A 63 4.23 -11.15 -6.99
N PRO A 64 4.05 -12.34 -7.60
CA PRO A 64 3.45 -13.50 -6.94
C PRO A 64 4.21 -13.97 -5.70
N LEU A 65 5.55 -13.92 -5.72
CA LEU A 65 6.38 -14.34 -4.58
C LEU A 65 6.11 -13.51 -3.31
N VAL A 66 5.83 -12.21 -3.44
CA VAL A 66 5.50 -11.34 -2.31
C VAL A 66 3.98 -11.26 -2.11
N GLY A 67 3.23 -11.13 -3.20
CA GLY A 67 1.79 -10.90 -3.18
C GLY A 67 0.97 -12.07 -2.66
N LEU A 68 1.33 -13.32 -3.01
CA LEU A 68 0.58 -14.50 -2.54
C LEU A 68 0.69 -14.69 -1.02
N PRO A 69 1.89 -14.67 -0.40
CA PRO A 69 2.00 -14.76 1.06
C PRO A 69 1.28 -13.61 1.78
N VAL A 70 1.42 -12.38 1.29
CA VAL A 70 0.77 -11.21 1.90
C VAL A 70 -0.75 -11.30 1.76
N ALA A 71 -1.26 -11.78 0.62
CA ALA A 71 -2.69 -12.01 0.43
C ALA A 71 -3.24 -13.10 1.35
N ALA A 72 -2.55 -14.24 1.42
CA ALA A 72 -2.95 -15.36 2.28
C ALA A 72 -2.97 -14.95 3.75
N ALA A 73 -1.92 -14.27 4.21
CA ALA A 73 -1.87 -13.79 5.59
C ALA A 73 -2.95 -12.72 5.84
N THR A 74 -3.15 -11.76 4.93
CA THR A 74 -4.21 -10.73 5.07
C THR A 74 -5.61 -11.36 5.11
N PHE A 75 -5.85 -12.40 4.29
CA PHE A 75 -7.09 -13.16 4.29
C PHE A 75 -7.29 -13.97 5.58
N ALA A 76 -6.21 -14.52 6.15
CA ALA A 76 -6.25 -15.21 7.43
C ALA A 76 -6.59 -14.25 8.59
N VAL A 77 -5.95 -13.07 8.65
CA VAL A 77 -6.28 -12.00 9.62
C VAL A 77 -7.73 -11.54 9.46
N ALA A 78 -8.24 -11.56 8.23
CA ALA A 78 -9.60 -11.20 7.90
C ALA A 78 -10.65 -12.26 8.28
N GLY A 79 -10.24 -13.39 8.88
CA GLY A 79 -11.15 -14.49 9.22
C GLY A 79 -11.75 -15.17 7.99
N GLY A 80 -11.09 -15.09 6.83
CA GLY A 80 -11.54 -15.72 5.59
C GLY A 80 -12.82 -15.16 4.97
N GLN A 81 -13.24 -13.95 5.38
CA GLN A 81 -14.43 -13.30 4.84
C GLN A 81 -14.26 -13.10 3.32
N GLY A 82 -15.19 -13.64 2.52
CA GLY A 82 -15.17 -13.55 1.05
C GLY A 82 -14.81 -14.85 0.30
N GLY A 83 -14.47 -15.92 1.04
CA GLY A 83 -14.21 -17.25 0.49
C GLY A 83 -13.03 -17.31 -0.49
N TRP A 84 -12.90 -18.41 -1.22
CA TRP A 84 -11.82 -18.63 -2.19
C TRP A 84 -11.72 -17.53 -3.26
N THR A 85 -12.87 -16.96 -3.64
CA THR A 85 -12.91 -15.82 -4.58
C THR A 85 -12.24 -14.58 -3.98
N GLY A 86 -12.49 -14.25 -2.72
CA GLY A 86 -11.85 -13.11 -2.05
C GLY A 86 -10.33 -13.27 -1.94
N LEU A 87 -9.87 -14.49 -1.60
CA LEU A 87 -8.45 -14.81 -1.54
C LEU A 87 -7.77 -14.70 -2.91
N ALA A 88 -8.36 -15.30 -3.96
CA ALA A 88 -7.79 -15.26 -5.31
C ALA A 88 -7.67 -13.83 -5.86
N LEU A 89 -8.69 -13.01 -5.58
CA LEU A 89 -8.74 -11.62 -5.97
C LEU A 89 -7.69 -10.77 -5.24
N LEU A 90 -7.59 -10.93 -3.91
CA LEU A 90 -6.58 -10.26 -3.10
C LEU A 90 -5.15 -10.67 -3.50
N ALA A 91 -4.96 -11.95 -3.80
CA ALA A 91 -3.71 -12.50 -4.34
C ALA A 91 -3.33 -11.85 -5.68
N LEU A 92 -4.27 -11.75 -6.62
CA LEU A 92 -4.03 -11.13 -7.92
C LEU A 92 -3.66 -9.65 -7.76
N LEU A 93 -4.41 -8.91 -6.95
CA LEU A 93 -4.22 -7.48 -6.73
C LEU A 93 -2.86 -7.19 -6.10
N LEU A 94 -2.53 -7.89 -5.00
CA LEU A 94 -1.27 -7.69 -4.30
C LEU A 94 -0.08 -8.15 -5.15
N SER A 95 -0.21 -9.27 -5.86
CA SER A 95 0.85 -9.74 -6.76
C SER A 95 1.13 -8.74 -7.89
N THR A 96 0.07 -8.13 -8.43
CA THR A 96 0.21 -7.10 -9.48
C THR A 96 0.85 -5.83 -8.90
N ALA A 97 0.38 -5.35 -7.75
CA ALA A 97 0.92 -4.16 -7.10
C ALA A 97 2.40 -4.32 -6.72
N PHE A 98 2.76 -5.42 -6.04
CA PHE A 98 4.16 -5.71 -5.70
C PHE A 98 5.01 -5.94 -6.95
N GLY A 99 4.46 -6.61 -7.97
CA GLY A 99 5.15 -6.82 -9.24
C GLY A 99 5.49 -5.51 -9.94
N LEU A 100 4.56 -4.56 -10.00
CA LEU A 100 4.80 -3.23 -10.57
C LEU A 100 5.87 -2.46 -9.79
N VAL A 101 5.76 -2.42 -8.45
CA VAL A 101 6.76 -1.73 -7.61
C VAL A 101 8.15 -2.33 -7.78
N LEU A 102 8.28 -3.67 -7.72
CA LEU A 102 9.54 -4.36 -7.89
C LEU A 102 10.11 -4.16 -9.31
N GLY A 103 9.26 -4.24 -10.33
CA GLY A 103 9.67 -4.04 -11.72
C GLY A 103 10.17 -2.62 -12.00
N VAL A 104 9.48 -1.59 -11.48
CA VAL A 104 9.91 -0.18 -11.59
C VAL A 104 11.21 0.06 -10.83
N LEU A 105 11.31 -0.44 -9.59
CA LEU A 105 12.53 -0.33 -8.80
C LEU A 105 13.72 -0.98 -9.50
N GLU A 106 13.52 -2.15 -10.11
CA GLU A 106 14.57 -2.83 -10.87
C GLU A 106 14.93 -2.07 -12.14
N LEU A 107 13.94 -1.52 -12.86
CA LEU A 107 14.17 -0.68 -14.03
C LEU A 107 15.04 0.53 -13.70
N LEU A 108 14.72 1.25 -12.61
CA LEU A 108 15.49 2.39 -12.13
C LEU A 108 16.92 1.99 -11.75
N THR A 109 17.07 0.85 -11.07
CA THR A 109 18.38 0.31 -10.69
C THR A 109 19.23 -0.02 -11.91
N ALA A 110 18.63 -0.69 -12.89
CA ALA A 110 19.27 -1.04 -14.15
C ALA A 110 19.66 0.21 -14.95
N LEU A 111 18.82 1.26 -14.96
CA LEU A 111 19.12 2.54 -15.59
C LEU A 111 20.36 3.20 -14.96
N VAL A 112 20.44 3.25 -13.62
CA VAL A 112 21.59 3.81 -12.90
C VAL A 112 22.86 3.00 -13.18
N LEU A 113 22.77 1.67 -13.12
CA LEU A 113 23.93 0.79 -13.31
C LEU A 113 24.44 0.76 -14.77
N THR A 114 23.61 1.11 -15.74
CA THR A 114 24.01 1.19 -17.16
C THR A 114 24.67 2.51 -17.53
N MET A 115 24.76 3.48 -16.60
CA MET A 115 25.38 4.78 -16.86
C MET A 115 26.90 4.65 -17.15
N PRO A 116 27.43 5.36 -18.17
CA PRO A 116 28.80 5.17 -18.67
C PRO A 116 29.92 5.34 -17.64
N TRP A 117 29.78 6.31 -16.73
CA TRP A 117 30.73 6.59 -15.66
C TRP A 117 30.88 5.47 -14.61
N LEU A 118 29.80 4.76 -14.25
CA LEU A 118 29.84 3.62 -13.33
C LEU A 118 30.51 2.41 -13.97
N GLN A 119 30.35 2.27 -15.29
CA GLN A 119 30.86 1.15 -16.09
C GLN A 119 32.38 1.17 -16.26
N ARG A 120 33.03 2.32 -16.06
CA ARG A 120 34.50 2.44 -16.08
C ARG A 120 35.18 1.65 -14.96
N THR A 121 34.44 1.32 -13.89
CA THR A 121 34.97 0.61 -12.72
C THR A 121 34.01 -0.51 -12.28
N PRO A 122 34.10 -1.72 -12.87
CA PRO A 122 33.10 -2.78 -12.66
C PRO A 122 32.97 -3.21 -11.19
N GLY A 123 34.06 -3.16 -10.42
CA GLY A 123 34.05 -3.45 -8.97
C GLY A 123 33.36 -2.38 -8.11
N ARG A 124 33.19 -1.14 -8.61
CA ARG A 124 32.40 -0.10 -7.93
C ARG A 124 30.92 -0.25 -8.24
N ALA A 125 30.54 -0.55 -9.49
CA ALA A 125 29.16 -0.88 -9.86
C ALA A 125 28.64 -2.11 -9.08
N SER A 126 29.48 -3.13 -8.97
CA SER A 126 29.58 -4.13 -7.90
C SER A 126 28.89 -3.77 -6.60
N ARG A 127 29.67 -3.00 -5.85
CA ARG A 127 29.38 -2.62 -4.48
C ARG A 127 28.21 -1.65 -4.40
N LEU A 128 28.02 -0.79 -5.40
CA LEU A 128 26.92 0.17 -5.42
C LEU A 128 25.57 -0.52 -5.62
N ALA A 129 25.48 -1.54 -6.48
CA ALA A 129 24.25 -2.31 -6.69
C ALA A 129 23.80 -3.01 -5.39
N VAL A 130 24.73 -3.71 -4.73
CA VAL A 130 24.44 -4.40 -3.47
C VAL A 130 24.12 -3.42 -2.34
N ARG A 131 24.91 -2.34 -2.19
CA ARG A 131 24.65 -1.31 -1.18
C ARG A 131 23.33 -0.59 -1.43
N GLY A 132 23.03 -0.27 -2.69
CA GLY A 132 21.77 0.34 -3.09
C GLY A 132 20.58 -0.56 -2.78
N ALA A 133 20.68 -1.85 -3.09
CA ALA A 133 19.64 -2.82 -2.72
C ALA A 133 19.43 -2.89 -1.20
N VAL A 134 20.51 -2.95 -0.42
CA VAL A 134 20.45 -2.95 1.06
C VAL A 134 19.82 -1.65 1.59
N VAL A 135 20.20 -0.49 1.06
CA VAL A 135 19.64 0.81 1.48
C VAL A 135 18.16 0.91 1.13
N VAL A 136 17.77 0.55 -0.09
CA VAL A 136 16.36 0.59 -0.52
C VAL A 136 15.51 -0.37 0.30
N SER A 137 16.00 -1.60 0.52
CA SER A 137 15.33 -2.57 1.39
C SER A 137 15.23 -2.05 2.84
N GLY A 138 16.31 -1.47 3.38
CA GLY A 138 16.33 -0.90 4.72
C GLY A 138 15.36 0.28 4.89
N LEU A 139 15.32 1.20 3.93
CA LEU A 139 14.36 2.31 3.91
C LEU A 139 12.91 1.79 3.80
N GLY A 140 12.67 0.76 3.00
CA GLY A 140 11.37 0.11 2.91
C GLY A 140 10.94 -0.52 4.24
N VAL A 141 11.85 -1.21 4.94
CA VAL A 141 11.63 -1.75 6.28
C VAL A 141 11.28 -0.64 7.28
N VAL A 142 12.06 0.44 7.31
CA VAL A 142 11.82 1.58 8.21
C VAL A 142 10.48 2.23 7.92
N TYR A 143 10.16 2.49 6.64
CA TYR A 143 8.88 3.06 6.24
C TYR A 143 7.71 2.17 6.70
N LEU A 144 7.78 0.86 6.40
CA LEU A 144 6.72 -0.07 6.78
C LEU A 144 6.59 -0.17 8.30
N ALA A 145 7.70 -0.15 9.05
CA ALA A 145 7.69 -0.15 10.51
C ALA A 145 7.04 1.12 11.09
N LEU A 146 7.35 2.29 10.55
CA LEU A 146 6.75 3.57 10.97
C LEU A 146 5.27 3.64 10.63
N TRP A 147 4.91 3.26 9.41
CA TRP A 147 3.52 3.19 8.95
C TRP A 147 2.70 2.23 9.83
N TRP A 148 3.28 1.08 10.16
CA TRP A 148 2.67 0.09 11.06
C TRP A 148 2.49 0.63 12.47
N ARG A 149 3.51 1.29 13.03
CA ARG A 149 3.45 1.90 14.36
C ARG A 149 2.38 2.99 14.44
N ALA A 150 2.24 3.81 13.41
CA ALA A 150 1.23 4.87 13.35
C ALA A 150 -0.21 4.32 13.39
N ARG A 151 -0.45 3.12 12.84
CA ARG A 151 -1.78 2.49 12.79
C ARG A 151 -2.07 1.51 13.93
N ARG A 152 -1.15 1.38 14.89
CA ARG A 152 -1.28 0.46 16.04
C ARG A 152 -2.56 0.71 16.86
N GLY A 153 -2.97 1.97 17.00
CA GLY A 153 -4.18 2.34 17.76
C GLY A 153 -5.49 1.95 17.08
N GLU A 154 -5.47 1.73 15.76
CA GLU A 154 -6.66 1.33 14.99
C GLU A 154 -6.93 -0.18 15.06
N LEU A 155 -5.98 -0.97 15.57
CA LEU A 155 -6.01 -2.42 15.59
C LEU A 155 -6.01 -2.89 17.05
N GLY A 156 -7.12 -3.48 17.50
CA GLY A 156 -7.21 -4.07 18.84
C GLY A 156 -6.13 -5.12 19.12
N ALA A 157 -5.97 -5.52 20.39
CA ALA A 157 -4.87 -6.35 20.87
C ALA A 157 -4.65 -7.67 20.09
N ALA A 158 -5.71 -8.30 19.59
CA ALA A 158 -5.64 -9.52 18.78
C ALA A 158 -5.13 -9.25 17.34
N GLY A 159 -5.53 -8.14 16.72
CA GLY A 159 -5.12 -7.81 15.34
C GLY A 159 -3.65 -7.43 15.21
N TRP A 160 -3.00 -7.06 16.32
CA TRP A 160 -1.59 -6.65 16.37
C TRP A 160 -0.61 -7.79 16.00
N LEU A 161 -0.84 -9.00 16.52
CA LEU A 161 0.08 -10.14 16.29
C LEU A 161 0.01 -10.61 14.84
N ASP A 162 -1.20 -10.68 14.30
CA ASP A 162 -1.47 -11.12 12.94
C ASP A 162 -0.90 -10.19 11.89
N SER A 163 -0.65 -8.94 12.25
CA SER A 163 -0.19 -7.96 11.29
C SER A 163 1.24 -7.46 11.50
N LEU A 164 1.84 -7.85 12.63
CA LEU A 164 3.29 -8.01 12.79
C LEU A 164 3.87 -9.14 11.92
N SER A 165 3.17 -10.28 11.82
CA SER A 165 3.60 -11.41 11.00
C SER A 165 3.54 -11.08 9.50
N LEU A 166 2.50 -10.37 9.06
CA LEU A 166 2.40 -9.81 7.70
C LEU A 166 3.56 -8.89 7.35
N LEU A 167 3.90 -7.98 8.25
CA LEU A 167 5.02 -7.07 8.07
C LEU A 167 6.34 -7.85 7.92
N LEU A 168 6.57 -8.84 8.77
CA LEU A 168 7.76 -9.68 8.76
C LEU A 168 7.90 -10.47 7.44
N ILE A 169 6.80 -11.08 6.98
CA ILE A 169 6.73 -11.79 5.70
C ILE A 169 7.03 -10.84 4.55
N THR A 170 6.47 -9.63 4.58
CA THR A 170 6.69 -8.60 3.54
C THR A 170 8.16 -8.18 3.50
N ILE A 171 8.77 -7.91 4.64
CA ILE A 171 10.18 -7.53 4.77
C ILE A 171 11.11 -8.64 4.25
N LEU A 172 10.87 -9.88 4.67
CA LEU A 172 11.67 -11.03 4.26
C LEU A 172 11.54 -11.27 2.75
N ALA A 173 10.32 -11.16 2.20
CA ALA A 173 10.07 -11.37 0.78
C ALA A 173 10.70 -10.25 -0.08
N LEU A 174 10.56 -8.98 0.31
CA LEU A 174 11.21 -7.85 -0.38
C LEU A 174 12.74 -7.91 -0.31
N GLY A 175 13.29 -8.25 0.86
CA GLY A 175 14.73 -8.42 1.04
C GLY A 175 15.30 -9.54 0.17
N LEU A 176 14.64 -10.69 0.14
CA LEU A 176 15.08 -11.85 -0.64
C LEU A 176 14.98 -11.60 -2.15
N VAL A 177 13.89 -10.97 -2.61
CA VAL A 177 13.72 -10.63 -4.03
C VAL A 177 14.74 -9.58 -4.47
N ARG A 178 15.01 -8.54 -3.67
CA ARG A 178 16.02 -7.53 -4.05
C ARG A 178 17.45 -8.05 -4.03
N LEU A 179 17.78 -8.93 -3.09
CA LEU A 179 19.10 -9.55 -3.03
C LEU A 179 19.37 -10.47 -4.23
N THR A 180 18.34 -11.16 -4.72
CA THR A 180 18.47 -12.07 -5.88
C THR A 180 18.48 -11.31 -7.22
N THR A 181 17.76 -10.19 -7.32
CA THR A 181 17.62 -9.42 -8.56
C THR A 181 18.77 -8.44 -8.82
N ALA A 182 19.31 -7.79 -7.79
CA ALA A 182 20.49 -6.92 -7.90
C ALA A 182 21.74 -7.63 -8.46
N ALA A 183 21.88 -8.93 -8.19
CA ALA A 183 22.94 -9.76 -8.77
C ALA A 183 22.73 -10.00 -10.28
N GLY A 184 21.47 -10.14 -10.72
CA GLY A 184 21.09 -10.31 -12.11
C GLY A 184 21.25 -9.02 -12.93
N THR A 185 20.84 -7.86 -12.39
CA THR A 185 21.00 -6.57 -13.09
C THR A 185 22.45 -6.16 -13.24
N LEU A 186 23.31 -6.47 -12.27
CA LEU A 186 24.74 -6.27 -12.39
C LEU A 186 25.34 -7.05 -13.57
N LEU A 187 24.97 -8.32 -13.71
CA LEU A 187 25.44 -9.18 -14.80
C LEU A 187 25.02 -8.63 -16.17
N VAL A 188 23.80 -8.10 -16.27
CA VAL A 188 23.31 -7.49 -17.51
C VAL A 188 23.98 -6.16 -17.81
N ALA A 189 24.12 -5.31 -16.81
CA ALA A 189 24.80 -4.02 -16.97
C ALA A 189 26.23 -4.22 -17.46
N GLN A 190 26.92 -5.27 -16.98
CA GLN A 190 28.28 -5.62 -17.42
C GLN A 190 28.29 -6.28 -18.82
N ALA A 191 27.32 -7.14 -19.13
CA ALA A 191 27.19 -7.76 -20.45
C ALA A 191 26.84 -6.76 -21.57
N ALA A 192 26.02 -5.74 -21.28
CA ALA A 192 25.54 -4.75 -22.24
C ALA A 192 26.58 -3.66 -22.59
N VAL A 193 27.63 -3.51 -21.78
CA VAL A 193 28.61 -2.42 -21.92
C VAL A 193 30.03 -2.94 -22.21
N ALA A 194 30.49 -4.00 -21.57
CA ALA A 194 31.92 -4.32 -21.58
C ALA A 194 32.39 -5.25 -22.72
N ARG A 195 31.50 -6.00 -23.40
CA ARG A 195 31.88 -7.15 -24.28
C ARG A 195 32.94 -8.09 -23.66
N LYS A 196 33.15 -8.05 -22.34
CA LYS A 196 34.14 -8.84 -21.61
C LYS A 196 33.46 -9.35 -20.34
N ALA A 197 33.44 -10.67 -20.20
CA ALA A 197 32.77 -11.33 -19.10
C ALA A 197 33.45 -10.95 -17.77
N PRO A 198 32.69 -10.49 -16.76
CA PRO A 198 33.23 -10.26 -15.43
C PRO A 198 33.73 -11.56 -14.78
N GLY A 199 34.80 -11.46 -13.99
CA GLY A 199 35.35 -12.57 -13.20
C GLY A 199 34.39 -13.00 -12.07
N PRO A 200 34.51 -14.25 -11.57
CA PRO A 200 33.58 -14.83 -10.61
C PRO A 200 33.51 -14.02 -9.32
N ALA A 201 32.32 -13.54 -8.97
CA ALA A 201 32.05 -13.07 -7.62
C ALA A 201 32.01 -14.29 -6.70
N ARG A 202 33.10 -14.55 -5.96
CA ARG A 202 33.14 -15.60 -4.94
C ARG A 202 31.95 -15.42 -3.98
N PRO A 203 31.21 -16.49 -3.63
CA PRO A 203 30.03 -16.42 -2.76
C PRO A 203 30.33 -16.08 -1.28
N ARG A 204 31.60 -15.82 -0.94
CA ARG A 204 32.01 -15.38 0.40
C ARG A 204 31.46 -13.98 0.66
N GLY A 205 30.32 -13.93 1.33
CA GLY A 205 29.64 -12.69 1.70
C GLY A 205 28.13 -12.68 1.51
N ARG A 206 27.50 -13.76 1.04
CA ARG A 206 26.01 -13.85 0.97
C ARG A 206 25.33 -13.98 2.34
N LEU A 207 26.08 -14.41 3.36
CA LEU A 207 25.59 -14.52 4.73
C LEU A 207 25.41 -13.16 5.41
N LEU A 208 26.28 -12.18 5.10
CA LEU A 208 26.20 -10.84 5.68
C LEU A 208 24.91 -10.08 5.32
N PRO A 209 24.49 -9.97 4.04
CA PRO A 209 23.24 -9.30 3.69
C PRO A 209 22.02 -10.07 4.19
N LEU A 210 22.07 -11.42 4.20
CA LEU A 210 21.01 -12.22 4.80
C LEU A 210 20.90 -11.94 6.31
N ALA A 211 22.03 -11.92 7.03
CA ALA A 211 22.09 -11.58 8.44
C ALA A 211 21.61 -10.16 8.72
N LEU A 212 21.92 -9.18 7.85
CA LEU A 212 21.43 -7.80 7.96
C LEU A 212 19.91 -7.73 7.76
N VAL A 213 19.34 -8.47 6.81
CA VAL A 213 17.88 -8.55 6.61
C VAL A 213 17.21 -9.17 7.83
N LEU A 214 17.77 -10.26 8.37
CA LEU A 214 17.26 -10.91 9.59
C LEU A 214 17.36 -10.00 10.82
N ALA A 215 18.48 -9.27 10.98
CA ALA A 215 18.67 -8.32 12.07
C ALA A 215 17.71 -7.12 11.97
N ALA A 216 17.47 -6.60 10.77
CA ALA A 216 16.49 -5.54 10.53
C ALA A 216 15.07 -6.00 10.84
N ALA A 217 14.73 -7.24 10.44
CA ALA A 217 13.46 -7.88 10.77
C ALA A 217 13.27 -8.02 12.29
N ALA A 218 14.28 -8.52 13.02
CA ALA A 218 14.25 -8.64 14.47
C ALA A 218 14.16 -7.27 15.18
N SER A 219 14.92 -6.27 14.72
CA SER A 219 14.89 -4.91 15.27
C SER A 219 13.53 -4.25 15.08
N THR A 220 12.87 -4.52 13.95
CA THR A 220 11.51 -4.04 13.67
C THR A 220 10.50 -4.62 14.67
N VAL A 221 10.62 -5.91 15.01
CA VAL A 221 9.77 -6.54 16.05
C VAL A 221 9.95 -5.84 17.40
N VAL A 222 11.19 -5.58 17.81
CA VAL A 222 11.49 -4.88 19.08
C VAL A 222 10.91 -3.46 19.06
N PHE A 223 11.16 -2.69 18.00
CA PHE A 223 10.64 -1.33 17.83
C PHE A 223 9.11 -1.28 17.89
N LEU A 224 8.44 -2.25 17.28
CA LEU A 224 7.00 -2.36 17.30
C LEU A 224 6.48 -2.75 18.68
N ARG A 225 7.17 -3.62 19.42
CA ARG A 225 6.78 -3.97 20.80
C ARG A 225 7.00 -2.84 21.80
N TRP A 226 7.86 -1.87 21.48
CA TRP A 226 8.15 -0.75 22.36
C TRP A 226 6.85 0.02 22.71
N PRO A 227 6.53 0.19 24.01
CA PRO A 227 5.30 0.84 24.44
C PRO A 227 5.26 2.29 23.95
N VAL A 228 4.10 2.70 23.44
CA VAL A 228 3.79 4.12 23.21
C VAL A 228 3.04 4.57 24.45
N PRO A 229 3.47 5.62 25.17
CA PRO A 229 2.70 6.18 26.26
C PRO A 229 1.29 6.52 25.76
N ALA A 230 0.27 5.92 26.37
CA ALA A 230 -1.11 6.26 26.03
C ALA A 230 -1.34 7.73 26.42
N ALA A 231 -1.98 8.50 25.53
CA ALA A 231 -2.46 9.81 25.93
C ALA A 231 -3.44 9.62 27.10
N PRO A 232 -3.31 10.37 28.21
CA PRO A 232 -4.31 10.31 29.27
C PRO A 232 -5.69 10.62 28.67
N PRO A 233 -6.76 9.93 29.11
CA PRO A 233 -8.10 10.23 28.63
C PRO A 233 -8.40 11.73 28.86
N PRO A 234 -9.13 12.38 27.95
CA PRO A 234 -9.53 13.77 28.17
C PRO A 234 -10.29 13.83 29.49
N VAL A 235 -9.80 14.66 30.42
CA VAL A 235 -10.52 14.94 31.66
C VAL A 235 -11.73 15.76 31.28
N VAL A 236 -12.91 15.13 31.25
CA VAL A 236 -14.18 15.81 31.02
C VAL A 236 -14.58 16.47 32.33
N GLU A 237 -14.29 17.76 32.45
CA GLU A 237 -14.74 18.56 33.59
C GLU A 237 -16.27 18.69 33.54
N ARG A 238 -16.95 18.09 34.52
CA ARG A 238 -18.41 18.15 34.60
C ARG A 238 -18.81 19.53 35.10
N SER A 239 -19.24 20.40 34.20
CA SER A 239 -20.01 21.57 34.62
C SER A 239 -21.44 21.11 34.92
N PRO A 240 -21.94 21.26 36.16
CA PRO A 240 -23.34 20.97 36.47
C PRO A 240 -24.21 22.02 35.79
N VAL A 241 -24.62 21.75 34.55
CA VAL A 241 -25.66 22.52 33.89
C VAL A 241 -26.99 21.92 34.29
N ALA A 242 -27.79 22.66 35.07
CA ALA A 242 -29.14 22.24 35.41
C ALA A 242 -30.02 22.28 34.15
N GLY A 243 -30.75 21.20 33.87
CA GLY A 243 -31.74 21.15 32.79
C GLY A 243 -31.59 19.98 31.83
N ARG A 244 -32.34 20.04 30.72
CA ARG A 244 -32.28 19.08 29.61
C ARG A 244 -31.73 19.79 28.38
N LEU A 245 -30.82 19.14 27.67
CA LEU A 245 -30.29 19.63 26.40
C LEU A 245 -31.02 18.93 25.24
N LEU A 246 -31.65 19.72 24.37
CA LEU A 246 -32.19 19.25 23.10
C LEU A 246 -31.37 19.83 21.96
N VAL A 247 -30.80 18.95 21.12
CA VAL A 247 -30.10 19.34 19.89
C VAL A 247 -30.95 18.90 18.71
N LEU A 248 -31.41 19.86 17.91
CA LEU A 248 -32.22 19.61 16.72
C LEU A 248 -31.41 19.90 15.45
N GLY A 249 -31.26 18.89 14.61
CA GLY A 249 -30.69 19.02 13.28
C GLY A 249 -31.78 18.96 12.22
N ILE A 250 -31.81 19.91 11.28
CA ILE A 250 -32.74 19.92 10.15
C ILE A 250 -31.93 19.90 8.86
N ASP A 251 -31.94 18.77 8.16
CA ASP A 251 -31.21 18.62 6.90
C ASP A 251 -31.83 19.48 5.79
N GLY A 252 -30.98 20.03 4.93
CA GLY A 252 -31.38 20.92 3.84
C GLY A 252 -31.86 22.31 4.27
N LEU A 253 -31.96 22.62 5.58
CA LEU A 253 -32.40 23.93 6.06
C LEU A 253 -31.26 24.95 6.03
N GLY A 254 -31.09 25.59 4.87
CA GLY A 254 -30.17 26.71 4.70
C GLY A 254 -30.71 28.04 5.23
N ALA A 255 -29.83 29.02 5.39
CA ALA A 255 -30.20 30.37 5.83
C ALA A 255 -31.26 31.06 4.94
N ALA A 256 -31.27 30.74 3.63
CA ALA A 256 -32.28 31.25 2.71
C ALA A 256 -33.67 30.66 3.00
N GLY A 257 -33.75 29.38 3.36
CA GLY A 257 -34.99 28.70 3.73
C GLY A 257 -35.60 29.32 4.99
N VAL A 258 -34.79 29.50 6.04
CA VAL A 258 -35.23 30.16 7.29
C VAL A 258 -35.77 31.56 7.00
N LYS A 259 -35.05 32.39 6.23
CA LYS A 259 -35.51 33.74 5.86
C LYS A 259 -36.80 33.74 5.01
N ALA A 260 -37.01 32.72 4.18
CA ALA A 260 -38.22 32.62 3.37
C ALA A 260 -39.45 32.31 4.23
N VAL A 261 -39.30 31.42 5.22
CA VAL A 261 -40.35 31.05 6.16
C VAL A 261 -40.69 32.22 7.10
N GLN A 262 -39.68 32.91 7.63
CA GLN A 262 -39.87 34.08 8.50
C GLN A 262 -40.61 35.23 7.82
N ARG A 263 -40.27 35.55 6.56
CA ARG A 263 -40.94 36.63 5.81
C ARG A 263 -42.44 36.37 5.59
N ARG A 264 -42.87 35.11 5.70
CA ARG A 264 -44.25 34.70 5.50
C ARG A 264 -44.98 34.43 6.82
N HIS A 265 -44.32 34.64 7.97
CA HIS A 265 -44.87 34.36 9.30
C HIS A 265 -45.45 32.95 9.46
N LEU A 266 -44.83 31.97 8.80
CA LEU A 266 -45.31 30.59 8.78
C LEU A 266 -44.89 29.78 10.02
N MET A 267 -44.00 30.31 10.86
CA MET A 267 -43.52 29.65 12.08
C MET A 267 -43.42 30.64 13.25
N PRO A 268 -44.56 31.13 13.79
CA PRO A 268 -44.56 32.17 14.83
C PRO A 268 -43.84 31.74 16.12
N GLU A 269 -43.98 30.48 16.52
CA GLU A 269 -43.27 29.92 17.69
C GLU A 269 -41.74 29.91 17.51
N LEU A 270 -41.28 29.63 16.28
CA LEU A 270 -39.84 29.69 15.96
C LEU A 270 -39.36 31.14 15.93
N GLU A 271 -40.17 32.07 15.43
CA GLU A 271 -39.87 33.51 15.43
C GLU A 271 -39.73 34.05 16.86
N ASP A 272 -40.66 33.71 17.75
CA ASP A 272 -40.60 34.08 19.17
C ASP A 272 -39.37 33.49 19.87
N LEU A 273 -39.10 32.19 19.67
CA LEU A 273 -37.91 31.53 20.19
C LEU A 273 -36.62 32.21 19.70
N MET A 274 -36.55 32.53 18.41
CA MET A 274 -35.39 33.19 17.81
C MET A 274 -35.17 34.61 18.34
N SER A 275 -36.22 35.31 18.78
CA SER A 275 -36.09 36.65 19.37
C SER A 275 -35.39 36.67 20.72
N HIS A 276 -35.40 35.53 21.43
CA HIS A 276 -34.74 35.34 22.72
C HIS A 276 -33.46 34.49 22.64
N ALA A 277 -33.07 34.04 21.44
CA ALA A 277 -31.96 33.10 21.23
C ALA A 277 -30.67 33.80 20.78
N ALA A 278 -29.54 33.20 21.15
CA ALA A 278 -28.26 33.53 20.53
C ALA A 278 -28.17 32.85 19.14
N ILE A 279 -28.18 33.66 18.09
CA ILE A 279 -28.12 33.16 16.70
C ILE A 279 -26.71 33.37 16.16
N ARG A 280 -26.09 32.28 15.67
CA ARG A 280 -24.78 32.33 15.03
C ARG A 280 -24.77 31.54 13.72
N ARG A 281 -24.18 32.13 12.69
CA ARG A 281 -23.87 31.41 11.45
C ARG A 281 -22.60 30.59 11.67
N LEU A 282 -22.73 29.27 11.58
CA LEU A 282 -21.58 28.38 11.61
C LEU A 282 -20.89 28.36 10.24
N ALA A 283 -19.58 28.18 10.25
CA ALA A 283 -18.86 27.82 9.04
C ALA A 283 -19.39 26.46 8.54
N PRO A 284 -19.49 26.25 7.22
CA PRO A 284 -19.85 24.94 6.68
C PRO A 284 -18.89 23.88 7.24
N ALA A 285 -19.43 22.78 7.76
CA ALA A 285 -18.61 21.64 8.13
C ALA A 285 -17.86 21.12 6.90
N ALA A 286 -16.64 20.64 7.09
CA ALA A 286 -15.89 19.97 6.03
C ALA A 286 -16.64 18.70 5.61
N GLY A 287 -16.96 18.54 4.33
CA GLY A 287 -17.66 17.36 3.82
C GLY A 287 -18.44 17.66 2.54
N SER A 288 -18.53 16.67 1.66
CA SER A 288 -19.26 16.77 0.38
C SER A 288 -20.62 16.07 0.40
N SER A 289 -21.01 15.45 1.52
CA SER A 289 -22.28 14.72 1.64
C SER A 289 -22.92 14.91 3.03
N PRO A 290 -24.25 14.75 3.16
CA PRO A 290 -24.92 14.84 4.45
C PRO A 290 -24.36 13.89 5.52
N PRO A 291 -24.05 12.60 5.22
CA PRO A 291 -23.46 11.70 6.22
C PRO A 291 -22.12 12.19 6.80
N ALA A 292 -21.26 12.78 5.96
CA ALA A 292 -19.99 13.33 6.41
C ALA A 292 -20.21 14.52 7.34
N VAL A 293 -21.05 15.47 6.90
CA VAL A 293 -21.38 16.70 7.66
C VAL A 293 -22.03 16.38 9.00
N TRP A 294 -23.04 15.51 9.03
CA TRP A 294 -23.69 15.11 10.27
C TRP A 294 -22.73 14.37 11.20
N THR A 295 -21.90 13.48 10.68
CA THR A 295 -20.88 12.81 11.50
C THR A 295 -19.87 13.82 12.10
N SER A 296 -19.51 14.87 11.37
CA SER A 296 -18.66 15.93 11.91
C SER A 296 -19.32 16.65 13.08
N TYR A 297 -20.61 16.99 12.97
CA TYR A 297 -21.34 17.59 14.09
C TYR A 297 -21.46 16.65 15.30
N ALA A 298 -21.67 15.35 15.05
CA ALA A 298 -21.77 14.36 16.12
C ALA A 298 -20.45 14.14 16.87
N THR A 299 -19.32 14.18 16.17
CA THR A 299 -18.00 13.80 16.71
C THR A 299 -17.13 15.00 17.07
N GLY A 300 -17.46 16.20 16.57
CA GLY A 300 -16.61 17.38 16.67
C GLY A 300 -15.31 17.29 15.85
N GLN A 301 -15.19 16.28 14.98
CA GLN A 301 -14.03 16.10 14.10
C GLN A 301 -14.41 16.33 12.64
N ASP A 302 -13.43 16.59 11.80
CA ASP A 302 -13.56 16.62 10.35
C ASP A 302 -13.56 15.19 9.74
N PRO A 303 -13.97 15.02 8.46
CA PRO A 303 -14.10 13.71 7.81
C PRO A 303 -12.87 12.80 7.93
N SER A 304 -11.68 13.37 7.90
CA SER A 304 -10.41 12.67 8.12
C SER A 304 -10.28 12.08 9.53
N GLY A 305 -10.81 12.76 10.55
CA GLY A 305 -10.75 12.34 11.94
C GLY A 305 -11.78 11.26 12.28
N HIS A 306 -13.04 11.45 11.88
CA HIS A 306 -14.10 10.46 12.15
C HIS A 306 -14.23 9.36 11.09
N GLY A 307 -13.59 9.49 9.93
CA GLY A 307 -13.51 8.44 8.90
C GLY A 307 -14.74 8.31 7.99
N VAL A 308 -15.70 9.23 8.06
CA VAL A 308 -16.90 9.23 7.20
C VAL A 308 -16.77 10.35 6.17
N GLU A 309 -16.37 10.01 4.96
CA GLU A 309 -16.06 10.98 3.89
C GLU A 309 -17.23 11.19 2.91
N GLY A 310 -18.20 10.28 2.88
CA GLY A 310 -19.24 10.22 1.86
C GLY A 310 -20.48 9.45 2.30
N ALA A 311 -21.48 9.35 1.43
CA ALA A 311 -22.63 8.45 1.66
C ALA A 311 -22.31 6.98 1.31
N GLU A 312 -21.26 6.78 0.53
CA GLU A 312 -20.75 5.47 0.15
C GLU A 312 -19.30 5.35 0.59
N TRP A 313 -18.87 4.11 0.82
CA TRP A 313 -17.47 3.77 1.00
C TRP A 313 -17.07 2.63 0.06
N ASN A 314 -15.78 2.63 -0.33
CA ASN A 314 -15.22 1.60 -1.19
C ASN A 314 -14.64 0.47 -0.34
N SER A 315 -15.24 -0.70 -0.47
CA SER A 315 -14.76 -1.96 0.09
C SER A 315 -14.11 -2.82 -0.99
N LEU A 316 -13.06 -3.56 -0.61
CA LEU A 316 -12.45 -4.58 -1.48
C LEU A 316 -13.02 -5.95 -1.14
N ALA A 317 -13.28 -6.76 -2.16
CA ALA A 317 -13.62 -8.17 -1.96
C ALA A 317 -12.50 -8.86 -1.16
N GLY A 318 -12.86 -9.57 -0.08
CA GLY A 318 -11.90 -10.26 0.78
C GLY A 318 -11.31 -9.42 1.91
N VAL A 319 -11.62 -8.12 1.98
CA VAL A 319 -11.17 -7.23 3.06
C VAL A 319 -12.33 -7.00 4.05
N PRO A 320 -12.12 -7.20 5.37
CA PRO A 320 -13.16 -6.98 6.38
C PRO A 320 -13.64 -5.52 6.39
N ALA A 321 -14.95 -5.33 6.57
CA ALA A 321 -15.47 -4.04 6.99
C ALA A 321 -14.93 -3.71 8.40
N PRO A 322 -14.62 -2.44 8.71
CA PRO A 322 -14.87 -1.23 7.94
C PRO A 322 -13.61 -0.65 7.27
N ARG A 323 -12.74 -1.48 6.68
CA ARG A 323 -11.49 -0.98 6.07
C ARG A 323 -11.74 -0.36 4.70
N GLN A 324 -11.66 0.97 4.63
CA GLN A 324 -11.73 1.71 3.39
C GLN A 324 -10.50 1.40 2.51
N ALA A 325 -10.75 1.04 1.25
CA ALA A 325 -9.70 0.89 0.27
C ALA A 325 -9.16 2.28 -0.13
N GLY A 326 -7.84 2.45 -0.16
CA GLY A 326 -7.22 3.68 -0.64
C GLY A 326 -7.45 3.87 -2.14
N ALA A 327 -7.48 5.13 -2.60
CA ALA A 327 -7.84 5.51 -3.97
C ALA A 327 -7.08 4.73 -5.06
N LEU A 328 -5.77 4.54 -4.90
CA LEU A 328 -4.94 3.77 -5.86
C LEU A 328 -5.35 2.30 -5.91
N VAL A 329 -5.66 1.70 -4.76
CA VAL A 329 -6.08 0.30 -4.66
C VAL A 329 -7.47 0.13 -5.28
N THR A 330 -8.37 1.08 -5.04
CA THR A 330 -9.68 1.13 -5.69
C THR A 330 -9.56 1.29 -7.20
N ALA A 331 -8.69 2.18 -7.69
CA ALA A 331 -8.48 2.38 -9.13
C ALA A 331 -7.90 1.11 -9.80
N LEU A 332 -6.93 0.45 -9.16
CA LEU A 332 -6.41 -0.83 -9.64
C LEU A 332 -7.50 -1.91 -9.68
N ALA A 333 -8.27 -2.03 -8.60
CA ALA A 333 -9.38 -2.98 -8.52
C ALA A 333 -10.42 -2.74 -9.62
N GLN A 334 -10.82 -1.49 -9.85
CA GLN A 334 -11.73 -1.10 -10.94
C GLN A 334 -11.15 -1.40 -12.33
N THR A 335 -9.84 -1.20 -12.51
CA THR A 335 -9.16 -1.51 -13.77
C THR A 335 -9.16 -3.02 -14.02
N VAL A 336 -8.89 -3.82 -13.00
CA VAL A 336 -8.94 -5.29 -13.10
C VAL A 336 -10.37 -5.76 -13.36
N ASP A 337 -11.38 -5.19 -12.69
CA ASP A 337 -12.79 -5.50 -12.94
C ASP A 337 -13.20 -5.20 -14.39
N ALA A 338 -12.70 -4.09 -14.96
CA ALA A 338 -12.97 -3.72 -16.35
C ALA A 338 -12.29 -4.65 -17.36
N LEU A 339 -11.08 -5.12 -17.06
CA LEU A 339 -10.30 -6.00 -17.95
C LEU A 339 -10.71 -7.47 -17.83
N LEU A 340 -11.14 -7.89 -16.63
CA LEU A 340 -11.51 -9.26 -16.30
C LEU A 340 -12.88 -9.26 -15.59
N PRO A 341 -13.99 -9.18 -16.34
CA PRO A 341 -15.34 -9.18 -15.77
C PRO A 341 -15.71 -10.58 -15.25
N LEU A 342 -15.13 -10.97 -14.12
CA LEU A 342 -15.28 -12.27 -13.45
C LEU A 342 -16.65 -12.43 -12.75
N GLY A 343 -17.66 -11.63 -13.12
CA GLY A 343 -19.01 -11.65 -12.56
C GLY A 343 -19.14 -11.13 -11.12
N ARG A 344 -18.04 -10.80 -10.44
CA ARG A 344 -18.04 -10.20 -9.09
C ARG A 344 -17.02 -9.06 -9.01
N PRO A 345 -17.45 -7.80 -8.85
CA PRO A 345 -16.53 -6.68 -8.78
C PRO A 345 -15.66 -6.74 -7.52
N LEU A 346 -14.36 -6.51 -7.73
CA LEU A 346 -13.28 -6.34 -6.75
C LEU A 346 -13.53 -5.14 -5.86
N ALA A 347 -13.91 -4.01 -6.46
CA ALA A 347 -14.26 -2.80 -5.74
C ALA A 347 -15.79 -2.68 -5.62
N ARG A 348 -16.29 -2.66 -4.38
CA ARG A 348 -17.71 -2.51 -4.11
C ARG A 348 -17.97 -1.22 -3.34
N ARG A 349 -18.85 -0.40 -3.89
CA ARG A 349 -19.49 0.69 -3.16
C ARG A 349 -20.50 0.10 -2.19
N ARG A 350 -20.43 0.50 -0.94
CA ARG A 350 -21.38 0.13 0.10
C ARG A 350 -21.91 1.40 0.77
N PRO A 351 -23.15 1.39 1.25
CA PRO A 351 -23.65 2.50 2.06
C PRO A 351 -22.80 2.62 3.33
N VAL A 352 -22.61 3.86 3.80
CA VAL A 352 -21.97 4.10 5.08
C VAL A 352 -22.83 3.51 6.21
N SER A 353 -22.15 3.08 7.27
CA SER A 353 -22.78 2.54 8.47
C SER A 353 -22.01 3.03 9.69
N ALA A 354 -22.65 2.95 10.87
CA ALA A 354 -22.04 3.31 12.15
C ALA A 354 -20.69 2.62 12.41
N LEU A 355 -20.46 1.44 11.83
CA LEU A 355 -19.20 0.69 11.96
C LEU A 355 -17.98 1.40 11.35
N ILE A 356 -18.19 2.36 10.44
CA ILE A 356 -17.10 3.04 9.72
C ILE A 356 -16.57 4.23 10.53
N ARG A 357 -17.38 4.75 11.43
CA ARG A 357 -17.03 5.90 12.24
C ARG A 357 -15.92 5.49 13.23
N ARG A 358 -14.81 6.24 13.21
CA ARG A 358 -13.62 6.01 14.05
C ARG A 358 -13.59 6.85 15.32
N ALA A 359 -14.51 7.80 15.45
CA ALA A 359 -14.63 8.68 16.60
C ALA A 359 -15.97 8.43 17.32
N PRO A 360 -15.99 8.48 18.67
CA PRO A 360 -17.23 8.42 19.41
C PRO A 360 -18.06 9.66 19.13
N ALA A 361 -19.38 9.49 19.03
CA ALA A 361 -20.29 10.61 18.97
C ALA A 361 -20.50 11.22 20.37
N VAL A 362 -20.91 12.49 20.42
CA VAL A 362 -21.13 13.21 21.68
C VAL A 362 -22.09 12.47 22.61
N TRP A 363 -23.16 11.87 22.09
CA TRP A 363 -24.09 11.08 22.90
C TRP A 363 -23.49 9.79 23.46
N GLU A 364 -22.52 9.19 22.79
CA GLU A 364 -21.80 8.02 23.29
C GLU A 364 -20.91 8.41 24.46
N ILE A 365 -20.18 9.53 24.32
CA ILE A 365 -19.36 10.09 25.40
C ILE A 365 -20.25 10.41 26.62
N LEU A 366 -21.40 11.05 26.41
CA LEU A 366 -22.33 11.38 27.50
C LEU A 366 -22.93 10.13 28.16
N ALA A 367 -23.30 9.12 27.36
CA ALA A 367 -23.83 7.85 27.87
C ALA A 367 -22.79 7.07 28.68
N GLU A 368 -21.52 7.02 28.23
CA GLU A 368 -20.41 6.42 28.98
C GLU A 368 -20.18 7.11 30.33
N GLN A 369 -20.51 8.39 30.44
CA GLN A 369 -20.48 9.16 31.69
C GLN A 369 -21.73 8.97 32.57
N GLY A 370 -22.67 8.11 32.16
CA GLY A 370 -23.90 7.80 32.89
C GLY A 370 -25.01 8.82 32.70
N MET A 371 -24.93 9.70 31.71
CA MET A 371 -26.02 10.63 31.41
C MET A 371 -27.14 9.92 30.62
N PRO A 372 -28.42 10.15 30.93
CA PRO A 372 -29.53 9.68 30.10
C PRO A 372 -29.53 10.39 28.75
N VAL A 373 -29.40 9.63 27.65
CA VAL A 373 -29.39 10.18 26.29
C VAL A 373 -30.37 9.43 25.40
N ALA A 374 -31.06 10.17 24.53
CA ALA A 374 -31.91 9.62 23.47
C ALA A 374 -31.51 10.23 22.13
N VAL A 375 -31.43 9.40 21.09
CA VAL A 375 -31.13 9.81 19.72
C VAL A 375 -32.21 9.24 18.81
N SER A 376 -32.78 10.09 17.94
CA SER A 376 -33.83 9.70 17.01
C SER A 376 -33.53 10.24 15.62
N HIS A 377 -33.90 9.46 14.59
CA HIS A 377 -33.75 9.82 13.17
C HIS A 377 -32.34 10.34 12.81
N TRP A 378 -31.31 9.71 13.39
CA TRP A 378 -29.93 9.96 13.01
C TRP A 378 -29.53 9.04 11.86
N TRP A 379 -29.29 9.63 10.69
CA TRP A 379 -28.89 8.91 9.47
C TRP A 379 -27.49 9.40 9.08
N ALA A 380 -26.46 8.66 9.48
CA ALA A 380 -25.08 8.88 9.07
C ALA A 380 -24.40 7.57 8.68
#